data_AF-A0A382VHJ1-F1
#
_entry.id   AF-A0A382VHJ1-F1
#
_cell.length_a   1.000
_cell.length_b   1.000
_cell.length_c   1.000
_cell.angle_alpha   90.00
_cell.angle_beta   90.00
_cell.angle_gamma   90.00
#
_symmetry.space_group_name_H-M   'P 1'
#
loop_
_entity.id
_entity.type
_entity.pdbx_description
1 polymer ?
#
loop_
_entity_poly.entity_id
_entity_poly.type
_entity_poly.pdbx_seq_one_letter_code
_entity_poly.pdbx_strand_id
1 'polypeptide(L)'
;VFLNAHGGAWQSGNRSDGEYIDRSLASSGMVVAAVDFRTAPQDPYPAQVQDVNYAIRWWKSAAINYGGDPSVFGALGISSGGHTLMLNTLNPNNEIFTTHPLLKYPDLNASVDYYIGVSAVLDSHARYLHAKY
;
A
#
# COMPACT_ATOMS: atom_id res chain seq x y z
N VAL A 1 -1.45 10.40 8.20
CA VAL A 1 -0.36 9.92 7.30
C VAL A 1 -0.96 9.47 5.97
N PHE A 2 -0.23 9.58 4.86
CA PHE A 2 -0.66 9.13 3.53
C PHE A 2 0.35 8.18 2.92
N LEU A 3 -0.05 6.93 2.63
CA LEU A 3 0.83 5.92 2.04
C LEU A 3 0.66 5.84 0.53
N ASN A 4 1.76 5.83 -0.22
CA ASN A 4 1.76 5.68 -1.67
C ASN A 4 2.39 4.33 -2.08
N ALA A 5 1.63 3.50 -2.79
CA ALA A 5 2.07 2.23 -3.35
C ALA A 5 2.24 2.34 -4.87
N HIS A 6 3.48 2.09 -5.33
CA HIS A 6 3.85 2.21 -6.74
C HIS A 6 3.19 1.17 -7.65
N GLY A 7 3.20 1.45 -8.96
CA GLY A 7 2.74 0.56 -10.02
C GLY A 7 3.77 -0.51 -10.38
N GLY A 8 3.81 -0.91 -11.66
CA GLY A 8 4.83 -1.85 -12.16
C GLY A 8 4.41 -3.31 -12.32
N ALA A 9 3.11 -3.58 -12.48
CA ALA A 9 2.55 -4.90 -12.78
C ALA A 9 2.98 -6.01 -11.80
N TRP A 10 3.16 -5.64 -10.53
CA TRP A 10 3.66 -6.52 -9.45
C TRP A 10 5.06 -7.10 -9.70
N GLN A 11 5.79 -6.63 -10.70
CA GLN A 11 7.09 -7.18 -11.13
C GLN A 11 8.20 -6.14 -11.22
N SER A 12 7.86 -4.86 -11.10
CA SER A 12 8.78 -3.74 -11.31
C SER A 12 8.28 -2.51 -10.56
N GLY A 13 9.01 -1.41 -10.72
CA GLY A 13 8.75 -0.15 -10.04
C GLY A 13 9.38 -0.11 -8.65
N ASN A 14 9.31 1.06 -8.04
CA ASN A 14 9.76 1.29 -6.67
C ASN A 14 9.11 2.56 -6.09
N ARG A 15 9.41 2.84 -4.82
CA ARG A 15 8.91 4.00 -4.06
C ARG A 15 9.14 5.36 -4.74
N SER A 16 10.09 5.49 -5.67
CA SER A 16 10.36 6.76 -6.36
C SER A 16 9.48 7.01 -7.59
N ASP A 17 8.72 6.03 -8.07
CA ASP A 17 7.87 6.18 -9.28
C ASP A 17 6.79 7.26 -9.11
N GLY A 18 6.40 7.55 -7.86
CA GLY A 18 5.39 8.54 -7.50
C GLY A 18 5.96 9.89 -7.04
N GLU A 19 7.29 10.10 -7.09
CA GLU A 19 7.98 11.16 -6.36
C GLU A 19 7.40 12.56 -6.59
N TYR A 20 6.97 12.88 -7.83
CA TYR A 20 6.34 14.17 -8.13
C TYR A 20 5.05 14.39 -7.32
N ILE A 21 4.19 13.37 -7.23
CA ILE A 21 2.95 13.43 -6.46
C ILE A 21 3.28 13.46 -4.97
N ASP A 22 4.23 12.63 -4.54
CA ASP A 22 4.63 12.53 -3.13
C ASP A 22 5.19 13.85 -2.59
N ARG A 23 6.07 14.50 -3.36
CA ARG A 23 6.63 15.81 -2.99
C ARG A 23 5.57 16.91 -2.96
N SER A 24 4.65 16.90 -3.91
CA SER A 24 3.55 17.86 -3.96
C SER A 24 2.66 17.73 -2.71
N LEU A 25 2.26 16.51 -2.34
CA LEU A 25 1.49 16.23 -1.12
C LEU A 25 2.30 16.53 0.15
N ALA A 26 3.58 16.21 0.19
CA ALA A 26 4.42 16.53 1.34
C ALA A 26 4.54 18.05 1.55
N SER A 27 4.63 18.83 0.46
CA SER A 27 4.71 20.30 0.52
C SER A 27 3.44 20.97 1.06
N SER A 28 2.30 20.27 1.07
CA SER A 28 1.05 20.76 1.68
C SER A 28 0.96 20.49 3.18
N GLY A 29 2.00 19.91 3.80
CA GLY A 29 2.06 19.60 5.23
C GLY A 29 1.65 18.17 5.58
N MET A 30 1.46 17.29 4.59
CA MET A 30 1.16 15.88 4.83
C MET A 30 2.44 15.06 5.04
N VAL A 31 2.40 14.11 5.98
CA VAL A 31 3.40 13.03 6.01
C VAL A 31 3.07 12.02 4.92
N VAL A 32 3.95 11.91 3.92
CA VAL A 32 3.83 10.97 2.81
C VAL A 32 4.82 9.81 2.98
N ALA A 33 4.29 8.59 2.88
CA ALA A 33 5.00 7.35 3.01
C ALA A 33 4.99 6.60 1.67
N ALA A 34 5.94 6.88 0.80
CA ALA A 34 6.16 6.07 -0.40
C ALA A 34 6.87 4.76 -0.02
N VAL A 35 6.30 3.61 -0.38
CA VAL A 35 6.77 2.30 0.09
C VAL A 35 7.31 1.45 -1.04
N ASP A 36 8.40 0.74 -0.76
CA ASP A 36 8.77 -0.44 -1.53
C ASP A 36 8.09 -1.67 -0.92
N PHE A 37 7.84 -2.65 -1.77
CA PHE A 37 7.35 -3.96 -1.37
C PHE A 37 7.98 -5.02 -2.27
N ARG A 38 8.01 -6.26 -1.78
CA ARG A 38 8.48 -7.40 -2.56
C ARG A 38 7.62 -7.62 -3.80
N THR A 39 8.25 -8.06 -4.89
CA THR A 39 7.63 -8.20 -6.22
C THR A 39 7.91 -9.56 -6.84
N ALA A 40 7.01 -9.98 -7.73
CA ALA A 40 7.15 -11.19 -8.52
C ALA A 40 8.26 -11.02 -9.58
N PRO A 41 8.88 -12.11 -10.08
CA PRO A 41 8.60 -13.52 -9.74
C PRO A 41 9.26 -14.00 -8.44
N GLN A 42 10.19 -13.26 -7.84
CA GLN A 42 10.93 -13.68 -6.65
C GLN A 42 10.01 -13.85 -5.45
N ASP A 43 9.08 -12.92 -5.28
CA ASP A 43 8.13 -12.88 -4.19
C ASP A 43 6.71 -12.70 -4.74
N PRO A 44 6.03 -13.78 -5.12
CA PRO A 44 4.68 -13.71 -5.69
C PRO A 44 3.64 -13.34 -4.62
N TYR A 45 2.40 -13.11 -5.08
CA TYR A 45 1.25 -12.94 -4.20
C TYR A 45 1.20 -14.02 -3.11
N PRO A 46 0.97 -13.66 -1.83
CA PRO A 46 0.55 -12.35 -1.33
C PRO A 46 1.67 -11.43 -0.78
N ALA A 47 2.94 -11.66 -1.12
CA ALA A 47 4.08 -10.97 -0.51
C ALA A 47 3.97 -9.43 -0.53
N GLN A 48 3.57 -8.85 -1.66
CA GLN A 48 3.36 -7.41 -1.80
C GLN A 48 2.25 -6.87 -0.88
N VAL A 49 1.20 -7.67 -0.65
CA VAL A 49 0.09 -7.29 0.23
C VAL A 49 0.52 -7.34 1.69
N GLN A 50 1.33 -8.36 2.06
CA GLN A 50 1.91 -8.47 3.40
C GLN A 50 2.80 -7.27 3.75
N ASP A 51 3.59 -6.82 2.79
CA ASP A 51 4.52 -5.71 3.00
C ASP A 51 3.78 -4.37 3.15
N VAL A 52 2.78 -4.08 2.30
CA VAL A 52 1.98 -2.85 2.48
C VAL A 52 1.13 -2.91 3.76
N ASN A 53 0.63 -4.08 4.13
CA ASN A 53 -0.12 -4.28 5.37
C ASN A 53 0.77 -3.94 6.58
N TYR A 54 1.99 -4.47 6.60
CA TYR A 54 2.97 -4.15 7.64
C TYR A 54 3.33 -2.65 7.63
N ALA A 55 3.56 -2.07 6.46
CA ALA A 55 3.90 -0.65 6.33
C ALA A 55 2.81 0.27 6.90
N ILE A 56 1.52 -0.03 6.66
CA ILE A 56 0.40 0.72 7.25
C ILE A 56 0.44 0.64 8.78
N ARG A 57 0.55 -0.58 9.33
CA ARG A 57 0.61 -0.78 10.80
C ARG A 57 1.81 -0.07 11.41
N TRP A 58 2.98 -0.17 10.77
CA TRP A 58 4.20 0.49 11.21
C TRP A 58 4.04 2.01 11.20
N TRP A 59 3.52 2.59 10.12
CA TRP A 59 3.31 4.03 10.04
C TRP A 59 2.27 4.53 11.03
N LYS A 60 1.20 3.79 11.32
CA LYS A 60 0.27 4.14 12.42
C LYS A 60 1.00 4.20 13.77
N SER A 61 1.94 3.29 14.01
CA SER A 61 2.74 3.29 15.25
C SER A 61 3.79 4.39 15.31
N ALA A 62 4.27 4.85 14.15
CA ALA A 62 5.42 5.75 14.04
C ALA A 62 5.02 7.21 13.70
N ALA A 63 3.81 7.46 13.20
CA ALA A 63 3.36 8.72 12.63
C ALA A 63 3.70 9.93 13.49
N ILE A 64 3.46 9.83 14.80
CA ILE A 64 3.65 10.95 15.75
C ILE A 64 5.11 11.41 15.81
N ASN A 65 6.06 10.50 15.59
CA ASN A 65 7.49 10.82 15.58
C ASN A 65 7.91 11.62 14.34
N TYR A 66 7.06 11.65 13.32
CA TYR A 66 7.26 12.38 12.07
C TYR A 66 6.30 13.58 11.94
N GLY A 67 5.64 13.98 13.02
CA GLY A 67 4.65 15.06 13.01
C GLY A 67 3.34 14.71 12.30
N GLY A 68 3.11 13.42 12.00
CA GLY A 68 1.89 12.93 11.40
C GLY A 68 0.81 12.61 12.43
N ASP A 69 -0.44 12.84 12.05
CA ASP A 69 -1.61 12.38 12.82
C ASP A 69 -1.88 10.88 12.52
N PRO A 70 -1.80 9.98 13.53
CA PRO A 70 -2.11 8.57 13.37
C PRO A 70 -3.62 8.28 13.32
N SER A 71 -4.48 9.23 13.69
CA SER A 71 -5.95 9.06 13.69
C SER A 71 -6.57 9.13 12.30
N VAL A 72 -5.82 9.64 11.31
CA VAL A 72 -6.22 9.70 9.90
C VAL A 72 -5.12 9.10 9.03
N PHE A 73 -5.42 7.99 8.38
CA PHE A 73 -4.54 7.23 7.51
C PHE A 73 -5.15 7.05 6.12
N GLY A 74 -4.61 7.77 5.15
CA GLY A 74 -4.97 7.64 3.74
C GLY A 74 -4.02 6.71 2.99
N ALA A 75 -4.49 6.12 1.90
CA ALA A 75 -3.63 5.39 0.98
C ALA A 75 -3.95 5.70 -0.49
N LEU A 76 -2.93 5.75 -1.33
CA LEU A 76 -3.04 5.85 -2.77
C LEU A 76 -2.22 4.76 -3.42
N GLY A 77 -2.80 4.13 -4.44
CA GLY A 77 -2.09 3.15 -5.24
C GLY A 77 -2.32 3.34 -6.72
N ILE A 78 -1.25 3.19 -7.49
CA ILE A 78 -1.27 3.34 -8.95
C ILE A 78 -1.23 1.97 -9.60
N SER A 79 -2.13 1.69 -10.55
CA SER A 79 -2.13 0.45 -11.35
C SER A 79 -2.11 -0.83 -10.49
N SER A 80 -1.01 -1.59 -10.50
CA SER A 80 -0.80 -2.77 -9.66
C SER A 80 -0.72 -2.45 -8.17
N GLY A 81 -0.17 -1.28 -7.79
CA GLY A 81 -0.16 -0.80 -6.41
C GLY A 81 -1.55 -0.45 -5.91
N GLY A 82 -2.41 0.07 -6.80
CA GLY A 82 -3.84 0.26 -6.51
C GLY A 82 -4.52 -1.07 -6.17
N HIS A 83 -4.28 -2.10 -6.97
CA HIS A 83 -4.77 -3.46 -6.66
C HIS A 83 -4.25 -3.98 -5.31
N THR A 84 -2.94 -3.84 -5.06
CA THR A 84 -2.30 -4.27 -3.81
C THR A 84 -2.95 -3.60 -2.58
N LEU A 85 -3.17 -2.28 -2.63
CA LEU A 85 -3.83 -1.55 -1.55
C LEU A 85 -5.31 -1.86 -1.43
N MET A 86 -6.01 -2.07 -2.54
CA MET A 86 -7.42 -2.48 -2.50
C MET A 86 -7.59 -3.80 -1.75
N LEU A 87 -6.76 -4.81 -2.04
CA LEU A 87 -6.82 -6.10 -1.36
C LEU A 87 -6.64 -5.96 0.16
N ASN A 88 -5.65 -5.17 0.60
CA ASN A 88 -5.47 -4.87 2.02
C ASN A 88 -6.66 -4.08 2.59
N THR A 89 -7.13 -3.04 1.89
CA THR A 89 -8.19 -2.15 2.37
C THR A 89 -9.51 -2.90 2.60
N LEU A 90 -9.84 -3.84 1.72
CA LEU A 90 -11.05 -4.66 1.84
C LEU A 90 -10.95 -5.73 2.94
N ASN A 91 -9.74 -6.16 3.29
CA ASN A 91 -9.54 -7.18 4.32
C ASN A 91 -8.23 -6.96 5.12
N PRO A 92 -8.15 -5.90 5.94
CA PRO A 92 -6.89 -5.45 6.55
C PRO A 92 -6.37 -6.38 7.65
N ASN A 93 -7.23 -7.29 8.13
CA ASN A 93 -6.93 -8.27 9.18
C ASN A 93 -6.78 -9.69 8.64
N ASN A 94 -6.75 -9.87 7.32
CA ASN A 94 -6.58 -11.20 6.74
C ASN A 94 -5.26 -11.81 7.22
N GLU A 95 -5.33 -13.02 7.76
CA GLU A 95 -4.18 -13.77 8.29
C GLU A 95 -3.07 -13.97 7.26
N ILE A 96 -3.41 -14.09 5.96
CA ILE A 96 -2.40 -14.23 4.91
C ILE A 96 -1.66 -12.92 4.60
N PHE A 97 -2.20 -11.76 5.02
CA PHE A 97 -1.59 -10.44 4.88
C PHE A 97 -0.85 -9.99 6.16
N THR A 98 -1.27 -10.47 7.33
CA THR A 98 -0.72 -10.04 8.64
C THR A 98 0.42 -10.93 9.15
N THR A 99 1.23 -11.49 8.25
CA THR A 99 2.31 -12.44 8.58
C THR A 99 3.53 -11.80 9.25
N HIS A 100 3.76 -10.51 9.00
CA HIS A 100 4.85 -9.75 9.64
C HIS A 100 4.39 -9.20 10.99
N PRO A 101 4.97 -9.65 12.13
CA PRO A 101 4.54 -9.19 13.45
C PRO A 101 5.02 -7.76 13.74
N LEU A 102 4.16 -6.96 14.39
CA LEU A 102 4.54 -5.67 14.95
C LEU A 102 4.61 -5.80 16.48
N LEU A 103 5.69 -6.39 16.99
CA LEU A 103 5.80 -6.87 18.38
C LEU A 103 5.47 -5.82 19.46
N LYS A 104 5.83 -4.56 19.23
CA LYS A 104 5.57 -3.47 20.19
C LYS A 104 4.11 -3.00 20.19
N TYR A 105 3.38 -3.25 19.10
CA TYR A 105 2.01 -2.78 18.89
C TYR A 105 1.17 -3.89 18.22
N PRO A 106 0.94 -5.02 18.91
CA PRO A 106 0.33 -6.21 18.31
C PRO A 106 -1.12 -5.99 17.85
N ASP A 107 -1.83 -5.06 18.47
CA ASP A 107 -3.25 -4.79 18.19
C ASP A 107 -3.49 -3.78 17.05
N LEU A 108 -2.42 -3.16 16.51
CA LEU A 108 -2.57 -2.24 15.37
C LEU A 108 -2.91 -3.02 14.09
N ASN A 109 -4.03 -2.66 13.48
CA ASN A 109 -4.45 -3.21 12.19
C ASN A 109 -4.06 -2.31 11.00
N ALA A 110 -4.13 -2.89 9.80
CA ALA A 110 -3.81 -2.21 8.56
C ALA A 110 -5.00 -1.51 7.89
N SER A 111 -6.06 -1.15 8.64
CA SER A 111 -7.18 -0.39 8.07
C SER A 111 -6.69 0.99 7.58
N VAL A 112 -7.39 1.54 6.60
CA VAL A 112 -7.19 2.92 6.13
C VAL A 112 -8.52 3.64 6.16
N ASP A 113 -8.51 4.95 6.41
CA ASP A 113 -9.72 5.78 6.45
C ASP A 113 -10.25 6.07 5.04
N TYR A 114 -9.35 6.14 4.07
CA TYR A 114 -9.69 6.27 2.65
C TYR A 114 -8.61 5.67 1.76
N TYR A 115 -9.04 5.18 0.59
CA TYR A 115 -8.20 4.63 -0.47
C TYR A 115 -8.48 5.34 -1.80
N ILE A 116 -7.42 5.75 -2.49
CA ILE A 116 -7.47 6.36 -3.82
C ILE A 116 -6.76 5.43 -4.81
N GLY A 117 -7.55 4.80 -5.69
CA GLY A 117 -7.03 3.98 -6.77
C GLY A 117 -6.85 4.77 -8.07
N VAL A 118 -5.63 4.86 -8.59
CA VAL A 118 -5.34 5.51 -9.87
C VAL A 118 -5.09 4.44 -10.93
N SER A 119 -5.99 4.32 -11.91
CA SER A 119 -5.94 3.28 -12.95
C SER A 119 -5.75 1.86 -12.40
N ALA A 120 -6.29 1.61 -11.20
CA ALA A 120 -6.07 0.40 -10.44
C ALA A 120 -6.56 -0.85 -11.19
N VAL A 121 -5.82 -1.96 -11.05
CA VAL A 121 -6.24 -3.26 -11.60
C VAL A 121 -7.28 -3.87 -10.66
N LEU A 122 -8.58 -3.56 -10.82
CA LEU A 122 -9.61 -4.01 -9.88
C LEU A 122 -10.17 -5.41 -10.19
N ASP A 123 -10.13 -5.82 -11.46
CA ASP A 123 -10.58 -7.15 -11.91
C ASP A 123 -9.50 -7.79 -12.80
N SER A 124 -8.55 -8.45 -12.14
CA SER A 124 -7.45 -9.15 -12.81
C SER A 124 -7.94 -10.35 -13.62
N HIS A 125 -9.03 -11.00 -13.19
CA HIS A 125 -9.60 -12.14 -13.89
C HIS A 125 -10.27 -11.72 -15.21
N ALA A 126 -11.11 -10.68 -15.20
CA ALA A 126 -11.71 -10.17 -16.43
C ALA A 126 -10.65 -9.63 -17.40
N ARG A 127 -9.59 -8.97 -16.90
CA ARG A 127 -8.46 -8.54 -17.75
C ARG A 127 -7.74 -9.70 -18.41
N TYR A 128 -7.51 -10.78 -17.66
CA TYR A 128 -6.92 -12.01 -18.20
C TYR A 128 -7.80 -12.64 -19.27
N LEU A 129 -9.11 -12.76 -19.02
CA LEU A 129 -10.06 -13.28 -19.99
C LEU A 129 -10.10 -12.43 -21.26
N HIS A 130 -10.07 -11.10 -21.13
CA HIS A 130 -10.06 -10.19 -22.28
C HIS A 130 -8.78 -10.32 -23.13
N ALA A 131 -7.61 -10.44 -22.48
CA ALA A 131 -6.33 -10.54 -23.18
C ALA A 131 -6.08 -11.90 -23.88
N LYS A 132 -6.92 -12.91 -23.63
CA LYS A 132 -6.85 -14.21 -24.32
C LYS A 132 -7.45 -14.21 -25.72
N TYR A 133 -8.29 -13.23 -26.03
CA TYR A 133 -8.92 -13.05 -27.34
C TYR A 133 -8.13 -12.07 -28.20
#